data_AF-X1UG28-F1
#
_entry.id   AF-X1UG28-F1
#
_cell.length_a   1.000
_cell.length_b   1.000
_cell.length_c   1.000
_cell.angle_alpha   90.00
_cell.angle_beta   90.00
_cell.angle_gamma   90.00
#
_symmetry.space_group_name_H-M   'P 1'
#
loop_
_entity.id
_entity.type
_entity.pdbx_description
1 polymer ?
#
loop_
_entity_poly.entity_id
_entity_poly.type
_entity_poly.pdbx_seq_one_letter_code
_entity_poly.pdbx_strand_id
1 'polypeptide(L)'
;GRGEFLTLDLGVVSEDVDGDTFLDTEDKNNDGKLNPGEDIGIDLGGRLIGEGNGRLDTEDLDGNGLLDTDENYATYDWIIEPDLRIDWTGWRKLIIPLKDAFNWDEVKSMVKHLRLLIEGDDISGTLKFALISISGDRWRNYDIESRSVNSEDDPEYNPFDDEAFLDYYEAMYGNARTAEGKWKKEGALCLILAPEGEGWVQQTFAKAYDYTDYKTLNFWIWGDEKEEDFQLRIGSEVRQAGDYYQKEVKIDWQGWRMMSVPLAEMTRR
;
A
#
# COMPACT_ATOMS: atom_id res chain seq x y z
N GLY A 1 -18.46 0.61 15.31
CA GLY A 1 -19.55 1.57 15.25
C GLY A 1 -20.80 0.85 15.67
N ARG A 2 -21.93 1.23 15.09
CA ARG A 2 -23.24 0.62 15.30
C ARG A 2 -23.70 -0.16 14.07
N GLY A 3 -22.77 -0.46 13.15
CA GLY A 3 -23.05 -1.16 11.91
C GLY A 3 -23.23 -0.22 10.72
N GLU A 4 -22.69 0.99 10.79
CA GLU A 4 -22.58 1.91 9.64
C GLU A 4 -21.75 1.26 8.53
N PHE A 5 -22.07 1.59 7.29
CA PHE A 5 -21.34 1.14 6.11
C PHE A 5 -20.42 2.25 5.63
N LEU A 6 -19.14 1.94 5.47
CA LEU A 6 -18.18 2.80 4.79
C LEU A 6 -18.02 2.30 3.36
N THR A 7 -18.23 3.17 2.39
CA THR A 7 -17.97 2.92 0.98
C THR A 7 -16.79 3.78 0.54
N LEU A 8 -15.88 3.18 -0.23
CA LEU A 8 -14.72 3.87 -0.80
C LEU A 8 -14.84 3.84 -2.32
N ASP A 9 -14.72 5.00 -2.95
CA ASP A 9 -14.61 5.11 -4.39
C ASP A 9 -13.21 5.61 -4.76
N LEU A 10 -12.56 4.92 -5.69
CA LEU A 10 -11.24 5.28 -6.22
C LEU A 10 -11.34 5.46 -7.74
N GLY A 11 -11.02 6.64 -8.24
CA GLY A 11 -11.10 6.93 -9.68
C GLY A 11 -11.19 8.41 -10.00
N VAL A 12 -11.94 8.74 -11.04
CA VAL A 12 -12.40 10.10 -11.33
C VAL A 12 -13.78 10.25 -10.70
N VAL A 13 -13.92 11.30 -9.92
CA VAL A 13 -15.16 11.67 -9.24
C VAL A 13 -15.52 13.07 -9.68
N SER A 14 -16.80 13.31 -9.94
CA SER A 14 -17.29 14.61 -10.37
C SER A 14 -16.95 15.67 -9.32
N GLU A 15 -16.42 16.78 -9.81
CA GLU A 15 -16.13 17.99 -9.05
C GLU A 15 -17.37 18.88 -8.88
N ASP A 16 -18.38 18.70 -9.74
CA ASP A 16 -19.67 19.38 -9.68
C ASP A 16 -20.49 18.84 -8.48
N VAL A 17 -20.26 19.42 -7.30
CA VAL A 17 -20.80 18.93 -6.03
C VAL A 17 -22.29 19.21 -5.94
N ASP A 18 -22.75 20.33 -6.49
CA ASP A 18 -24.14 20.76 -6.42
C ASP A 18 -24.97 20.49 -7.68
N GLY A 19 -24.31 20.10 -8.78
CA GLY A 19 -24.92 19.63 -10.01
C GLY A 19 -25.37 20.75 -10.95
N ASP A 20 -24.85 21.96 -10.78
CA ASP A 20 -25.22 23.13 -11.58
C ASP A 20 -24.39 23.28 -12.88
N THR A 21 -23.33 22.48 -13.03
CA THR A 21 -22.39 22.44 -14.17
C THR A 21 -21.49 23.67 -14.35
N PHE A 22 -21.40 24.53 -13.35
CA PHE A 22 -20.50 25.69 -13.32
C PHE A 22 -19.43 25.49 -12.27
N LEU A 23 -18.20 25.92 -12.57
CA LEU A 23 -17.12 25.88 -11.59
C LEU A 23 -17.38 26.91 -10.49
N ASP A 24 -17.70 26.45 -9.29
CA ASP A 24 -17.69 27.31 -8.12
C ASP A 24 -16.27 27.53 -7.60
N THR A 25 -15.86 28.79 -7.53
CA THR A 25 -14.53 29.17 -7.05
C THR A 25 -14.51 30.58 -6.51
N GLU A 26 -13.73 30.78 -5.45
CA GLU A 26 -13.35 32.09 -4.96
C GLU A 26 -12.29 32.78 -5.83
N ASP A 27 -11.61 32.04 -6.71
CA ASP A 27 -10.48 32.51 -7.52
C ASP A 27 -10.96 33.39 -8.69
N LYS A 28 -11.21 34.67 -8.42
CA LYS A 28 -11.82 35.57 -9.42
C LYS A 28 -10.87 35.94 -10.54
N ASN A 29 -9.57 35.71 -10.36
CA ASN A 29 -8.54 36.09 -11.32
C ASN A 29 -7.78 34.88 -11.91
N ASN A 30 -8.13 33.66 -11.51
CA ASN A 30 -7.52 32.38 -11.93
C ASN A 30 -6.00 32.35 -11.71
N ASP A 31 -5.52 32.88 -10.57
CA ASP A 31 -4.09 32.88 -10.23
C ASP A 31 -3.67 31.76 -9.26
N GLY A 32 -4.63 30.93 -8.83
CA GLY A 32 -4.45 29.79 -7.94
C GLY A 32 -4.10 30.19 -6.50
N LYS A 33 -4.41 31.42 -6.08
CA LYS A 33 -4.11 31.92 -4.73
C LYS A 33 -5.29 32.68 -4.16
N LEU A 34 -5.39 32.63 -2.83
CA LEU A 34 -6.34 33.45 -2.10
C LEU A 34 -5.90 34.92 -2.06
N ASN A 35 -6.63 35.80 -2.74
CA ASN A 35 -6.38 37.24 -2.76
C ASN A 35 -7.28 38.02 -1.78
N PRO A 36 -6.95 39.30 -1.48
CA PRO A 36 -7.78 40.13 -0.61
C PRO A 36 -9.23 40.26 -1.12
N GLY A 37 -10.18 39.79 -0.30
CA GLY A 37 -11.62 39.84 -0.60
C GLY A 37 -12.18 38.61 -1.32
N GLU A 38 -11.39 37.53 -1.45
CA GLU A 38 -11.83 36.25 -2.03
C GLU A 38 -12.30 35.22 -1.00
N ASP A 39 -11.82 35.27 0.25
CA ASP A 39 -12.20 34.37 1.37
C ASP A 39 -13.65 34.63 1.87
N ILE A 40 -14.63 34.38 1.00
CA ILE A 40 -16.06 34.67 1.19
C ILE A 40 -16.94 33.41 1.17
N GLY A 41 -16.33 32.25 0.95
CA GLY A 41 -16.94 30.96 0.70
C GLY A 41 -17.48 30.76 -0.72
N ILE A 42 -17.75 29.50 -1.03
CA ILE A 42 -18.53 29.06 -2.20
C ILE A 42 -19.89 28.50 -1.73
N ASP A 43 -20.95 28.71 -2.50
CA ASP A 43 -22.29 28.20 -2.18
C ASP A 43 -22.57 26.92 -2.96
N LEU A 44 -22.51 25.78 -2.28
CA LEU A 44 -22.79 24.48 -2.89
C LEU A 44 -24.22 24.06 -2.55
N GLY A 45 -25.14 24.25 -3.48
CA GLY A 45 -26.53 23.79 -3.32
C GLY A 45 -27.28 24.45 -2.15
N GLY A 46 -27.00 25.72 -1.85
CA GLY A 46 -27.63 26.50 -0.77
C GLY A 46 -26.90 26.39 0.57
N ARG A 47 -25.67 25.86 0.56
CA ARG A 47 -24.80 25.77 1.73
C ARG A 47 -23.49 26.50 1.44
N LEU A 48 -23.27 27.59 2.15
CA LEU A 48 -22.00 28.30 2.15
C LEU A 48 -20.91 27.45 2.83
N ILE A 49 -19.84 27.18 2.10
CA ILE A 49 -18.65 26.44 2.52
C ILE A 49 -17.44 27.37 2.46
N GLY A 50 -16.54 27.27 3.44
CA GLY A 50 -15.21 27.84 3.31
C GLY A 50 -14.99 29.25 3.89
N GLU A 51 -16.05 30.05 4.03
CA GLU A 51 -15.95 31.46 4.45
C GLU A 51 -15.02 31.69 5.65
N GLY A 52 -13.98 32.50 5.45
CA GLY A 52 -13.05 32.97 6.48
C GLY A 52 -12.05 31.92 6.96
N ASN A 53 -11.79 30.86 6.18
CA ASN A 53 -10.92 29.75 6.57
C ASN A 53 -9.45 29.99 6.21
N GLY A 54 -9.14 31.07 5.47
CA GLY A 54 -7.79 31.42 5.02
C GLY A 54 -7.22 30.51 3.93
N ARG A 55 -8.07 29.81 3.19
CA ARG A 55 -7.77 28.98 2.02
C ARG A 55 -8.64 29.45 0.85
N LEU A 56 -8.19 29.12 -0.35
CA LEU A 56 -8.98 29.31 -1.56
C LEU A 56 -9.93 28.11 -1.68
N ASP A 57 -11.23 28.36 -1.59
CA ASP A 57 -12.25 27.33 -1.74
C ASP A 57 -12.77 27.27 -3.18
N THR A 58 -12.83 26.05 -3.73
CA THR A 58 -13.27 25.77 -5.10
C THR A 58 -13.70 24.32 -5.23
N GLU A 59 -14.55 24.05 -6.23
CA GLU A 59 -14.87 22.71 -6.70
C GLU A 59 -13.75 22.05 -7.53
N ASP A 60 -12.77 22.80 -8.04
CA ASP A 60 -11.60 22.26 -8.76
C ASP A 60 -10.67 21.51 -7.79
N LEU A 61 -10.87 20.19 -7.65
CA LEU A 61 -10.19 19.35 -6.66
C LEU A 61 -8.77 18.98 -7.07
N ASP A 62 -8.49 18.95 -8.37
CA ASP A 62 -7.16 18.61 -8.91
C ASP A 62 -6.30 19.83 -9.29
N GLY A 63 -6.89 21.03 -9.29
CA GLY A 63 -6.21 22.32 -9.50
C GLY A 63 -5.88 22.62 -10.95
N ASN A 64 -6.66 22.09 -11.90
CA ASN A 64 -6.41 22.28 -13.34
C ASN A 64 -7.14 23.51 -13.95
N GLY A 65 -7.99 24.17 -13.16
CA GLY A 65 -8.75 25.37 -13.53
C GLY A 65 -10.02 25.09 -14.33
N LEU A 66 -10.48 23.84 -14.40
CA LEU A 66 -11.70 23.41 -15.08
C LEU A 66 -12.57 22.61 -14.10
N LEU A 67 -13.88 22.60 -14.33
CA LEU A 67 -14.80 21.69 -13.66
C LEU A 67 -14.81 20.34 -14.39
N ASP A 68 -14.33 19.29 -13.72
CA ASP A 68 -14.46 17.92 -14.21
C ASP A 68 -15.80 17.29 -13.76
N THR A 69 -16.75 17.11 -14.68
CA THR A 69 -18.09 16.54 -14.37
C THR A 69 -18.18 15.01 -14.57
N ASP A 70 -17.08 14.36 -14.92
CA ASP A 70 -17.06 12.93 -15.24
C ASP A 70 -17.06 12.07 -13.95
N GLU A 71 -17.82 10.97 -13.97
CA GLU A 71 -17.81 9.95 -12.92
C GLU A 71 -17.28 8.62 -13.49
N ASN A 72 -16.13 8.17 -13.02
CA ASN A 72 -15.55 6.89 -13.40
C ASN A 72 -14.63 6.36 -12.29
N TYR A 73 -15.19 5.55 -11.41
CA TYR A 73 -14.52 5.06 -10.21
C TYR A 73 -14.82 3.59 -9.94
N ALA A 74 -13.91 2.95 -9.22
CA ALA A 74 -14.07 1.62 -8.66
C ALA A 74 -14.55 1.75 -7.20
N THR A 75 -15.63 1.04 -6.88
CA THR A 75 -16.26 1.07 -5.55
C THR A 75 -15.85 -0.15 -4.73
N TYR A 76 -15.57 0.10 -3.45
CA TYR A 76 -15.31 -0.91 -2.43
C TYR A 76 -16.29 -0.70 -1.27
N ASP A 77 -17.07 -1.73 -0.98
CA ASP A 77 -18.08 -1.74 0.07
C ASP A 77 -17.93 -2.99 0.94
N TRP A 78 -18.86 -3.19 1.86
CA TRP A 78 -18.87 -4.34 2.77
C TRP A 78 -19.03 -5.71 2.08
N ILE A 79 -19.41 -5.75 0.80
CA ILE A 79 -19.49 -6.99 0.02
C ILE A 79 -18.10 -7.41 -0.42
N ILE A 80 -17.25 -6.45 -0.81
CA ILE A 80 -15.85 -6.69 -1.21
C ILE A 80 -14.96 -6.82 0.04
N GLU A 81 -15.09 -5.92 1.00
CA GLU A 81 -14.35 -5.93 2.27
C GLU A 81 -15.33 -5.89 3.46
N PRO A 82 -15.68 -7.03 4.07
CA PRO A 82 -16.64 -7.11 5.17
C PRO A 82 -16.37 -6.16 6.34
N ASP A 83 -15.10 -5.81 6.59
CA ASP A 83 -14.74 -4.91 7.68
C ASP A 83 -15.10 -3.44 7.43
N LEU A 84 -15.54 -3.10 6.21
CA LEU A 84 -16.18 -1.82 5.89
C LEU A 84 -17.60 -1.70 6.46
N ARG A 85 -18.16 -2.78 6.99
CA ARG A 85 -19.24 -2.69 7.96
C ARG A 85 -18.66 -2.40 9.35
N ILE A 86 -18.88 -1.19 9.83
CA ILE A 86 -18.26 -0.68 11.06
C ILE A 86 -19.07 -1.12 12.29
N ASP A 87 -19.03 -2.40 12.63
CA ASP A 87 -19.70 -2.99 13.80
C ASP A 87 -18.77 -3.25 15.00
N TRP A 88 -17.52 -2.79 14.92
CA TRP A 88 -16.46 -3.03 15.89
C TRP A 88 -16.03 -1.77 16.68
N THR A 89 -15.20 -1.94 17.71
CA THR A 89 -14.66 -0.82 18.51
C THR A 89 -13.13 -0.90 18.60
N GLY A 90 -12.46 0.23 18.82
CA GLY A 90 -11.00 0.31 18.92
C GLY A 90 -10.34 0.80 17.63
N TRP A 91 -9.03 0.54 17.48
CA TRP A 91 -8.29 0.76 16.24
C TRP A 91 -8.25 -0.54 15.43
N ARG A 92 -8.40 -0.44 14.11
CA ARG A 92 -8.30 -1.58 13.20
C ARG A 92 -7.57 -1.17 11.93
N LYS A 93 -6.68 -2.03 11.45
CA LYS A 93 -6.01 -1.91 10.15
C LYS A 93 -6.89 -2.61 9.11
N LEU A 94 -7.27 -1.88 8.06
CA LEU A 94 -8.02 -2.41 6.93
C LEU A 94 -7.09 -2.41 5.70
N ILE A 95 -7.02 -3.54 5.00
CA ILE A 95 -6.23 -3.70 3.78
C ILE A 95 -7.19 -4.13 2.68
N ILE A 96 -7.49 -3.23 1.76
CA ILE A 96 -8.43 -3.47 0.66
C ILE A 96 -7.62 -3.76 -0.60
N PRO A 97 -7.65 -4.98 -1.16
CA PRO A 97 -6.98 -5.27 -2.42
C PRO A 97 -7.71 -4.57 -3.57
N LEU A 98 -7.05 -3.60 -4.22
CA LEU A 98 -7.69 -2.80 -5.26
C LEU A 98 -8.19 -3.64 -6.45
N LYS A 99 -7.53 -4.76 -6.73
CA LYS A 99 -7.89 -5.68 -7.82
C LYS A 99 -9.29 -6.32 -7.65
N ASP A 100 -9.86 -6.27 -6.45
CA ASP A 100 -11.11 -6.98 -6.14
C ASP A 100 -12.36 -6.20 -6.57
N ALA A 101 -12.24 -4.90 -6.83
CA ALA A 101 -13.34 -4.14 -7.42
C ALA A 101 -13.58 -4.53 -8.89
N PHE A 102 -14.86 -4.67 -9.26
CA PHE A 102 -15.27 -5.22 -10.55
C PHE A 102 -14.68 -4.51 -11.78
N ASN A 103 -14.60 -3.17 -11.75
CA ASN A 103 -14.11 -2.33 -12.84
C ASN A 103 -12.69 -1.78 -12.58
N TRP A 104 -11.94 -2.35 -11.64
CA TRP A 104 -10.61 -1.82 -11.29
C TRP A 104 -9.66 -1.74 -12.50
N ASP A 105 -9.69 -2.74 -13.38
CA ASP A 105 -8.81 -2.77 -14.56
C ASP A 105 -9.05 -1.61 -15.54
N GLU A 106 -10.27 -1.05 -15.55
CA GLU A 106 -10.64 0.11 -16.38
C GLU A 106 -10.21 1.43 -15.73
N VAL A 107 -10.19 1.50 -14.40
CA VAL A 107 -9.99 2.74 -13.64
C VAL A 107 -8.55 2.94 -13.16
N LYS A 108 -7.78 1.85 -12.96
CA LYS A 108 -6.46 1.88 -12.28
C LYS A 108 -5.42 2.86 -12.83
N SER A 109 -5.55 3.30 -14.08
CA SER A 109 -4.63 4.27 -14.71
C SER A 109 -5.12 5.72 -14.70
N MET A 110 -6.30 5.99 -14.14
CA MET A 110 -6.98 7.29 -14.18
C MET A 110 -7.35 7.81 -12.78
N VAL A 111 -6.93 7.14 -11.71
CA VAL A 111 -7.28 7.52 -10.34
C VAL A 111 -6.77 8.92 -10.04
N LYS A 112 -7.71 9.85 -9.79
CA LYS A 112 -7.45 11.22 -9.31
C LYS A 112 -7.95 11.41 -7.87
N HIS A 113 -9.07 10.77 -7.54
CA HIS A 113 -9.82 11.02 -6.31
C HIS A 113 -10.01 9.73 -5.48
N LEU A 114 -10.07 9.92 -4.16
CA LEU A 114 -10.61 8.96 -3.19
C LEU A 114 -11.82 9.62 -2.53
N ARG A 115 -13.01 9.04 -2.71
CA ARG A 115 -14.23 9.47 -2.02
C ARG A 115 -14.61 8.46 -0.94
N LEU A 116 -14.95 8.97 0.23
CA LEU A 116 -15.44 8.20 1.37
C LEU A 116 -16.91 8.53 1.58
N LEU A 117 -17.79 7.53 1.50
CA LEU A 117 -19.20 7.66 1.78
C LEU A 117 -19.54 6.84 3.02
N ILE A 118 -20.29 7.43 3.97
CA ILE A 118 -20.73 6.73 5.18
C ILE A 118 -22.26 6.70 5.17
N GLU A 119 -22.81 5.50 5.28
CA GLU A 119 -24.25 5.24 5.26
C GLU A 119 -24.69 4.45 6.49
N GLY A 120 -25.95 4.60 6.88
CA GLY A 120 -26.53 3.92 8.04
C GLY A 120 -27.81 4.61 8.53
N ASP A 121 -28.57 3.92 9.36
CA ASP A 121 -29.74 4.49 10.03
C ASP A 121 -29.28 5.30 11.26
N ASP A 122 -29.75 6.55 11.40
CA ASP A 122 -29.41 7.45 12.52
C ASP A 122 -27.88 7.62 12.76
N ILE A 123 -27.13 7.89 11.69
CA ILE A 123 -25.68 8.11 11.72
C ILE A 123 -25.34 9.24 12.70
N SER A 124 -24.68 8.89 13.80
CA SER A 124 -24.20 9.86 14.79
C SER A 124 -22.89 9.37 15.42
N GLY A 125 -21.89 10.25 15.50
CA GLY A 125 -20.61 9.92 16.12
C GLY A 125 -19.40 10.49 15.38
N THR A 126 -18.26 9.84 15.54
CA THR A 126 -17.00 10.24 14.93
C THR A 126 -16.25 9.01 14.46
N LEU A 127 -15.96 8.95 13.16
CA LEU A 127 -15.00 8.01 12.59
C LEU A 127 -13.62 8.67 12.57
N LYS A 128 -12.59 7.94 13.00
CA LYS A 128 -11.21 8.46 13.07
C LYS A 128 -10.32 7.59 12.21
N PHE A 129 -9.55 8.23 11.34
CA PHE A 129 -8.54 7.58 10.52
C PHE A 129 -7.16 7.99 11.04
N ALA A 130 -6.32 7.01 11.39
CA ALA A 130 -4.94 7.27 11.75
C ALA A 130 -4.08 7.53 10.50
N LEU A 131 -4.31 6.73 9.46
CA LEU A 131 -3.65 6.82 8.17
C LEU A 131 -4.58 6.25 7.10
N ILE A 132 -4.62 6.91 5.95
CA ILE A 132 -5.13 6.36 4.69
C ILE A 132 -3.96 6.41 3.72
N SER A 133 -3.64 5.28 3.10
CA SER A 133 -2.51 5.18 2.18
C SER A 133 -2.83 4.21 1.05
N ILE A 134 -2.48 4.60 -0.16
CA ILE A 134 -2.44 3.70 -1.31
C ILE A 134 -0.99 3.25 -1.45
N SER A 135 -0.77 1.93 -1.39
CA SER A 135 0.55 1.33 -1.57
C SER A 135 0.54 0.39 -2.76
N GLY A 136 1.64 0.39 -3.51
CA GLY A 136 1.91 -0.58 -4.56
C GLY A 136 3.06 -1.50 -4.15
N ASP A 137 3.11 -2.68 -4.75
CA ASP A 137 4.21 -3.63 -4.52
C ASP A 137 5.30 -3.47 -5.60
N ARG A 138 6.57 -3.67 -5.20
CA ARG A 138 7.70 -3.82 -6.12
C ARG A 138 7.78 -5.24 -6.69
N TRP A 139 7.10 -6.18 -6.04
CA TRP A 139 7.01 -7.56 -6.43
C TRP A 139 5.80 -7.80 -7.30
N ARG A 140 6.03 -8.52 -8.40
CA ARG A 140 4.96 -9.05 -9.24
C ARG A 140 4.69 -10.49 -8.84
N ASN A 141 3.43 -10.77 -8.56
CA ASN A 141 2.99 -12.07 -8.07
C ASN A 141 2.53 -12.97 -9.21
N TYR A 142 2.85 -14.26 -9.08
CA TYR A 142 2.43 -15.33 -9.98
C TYR A 142 2.03 -16.53 -9.12
N ASP A 143 0.73 -16.83 -9.09
CA ASP A 143 0.13 -17.97 -8.36
C ASP A 143 0.44 -18.01 -6.84
N ILE A 144 0.82 -16.87 -6.26
CA ILE A 144 1.07 -16.66 -4.83
C ILE A 144 0.62 -15.25 -4.44
N GLU A 145 0.35 -15.02 -3.16
CA GLU A 145 0.15 -13.67 -2.63
C GLU A 145 1.39 -13.17 -1.89
N SER A 146 1.68 -11.87 -2.02
CA SER A 146 2.70 -11.18 -1.26
C SER A 146 2.09 -10.08 -0.42
N ARG A 147 2.68 -9.81 0.74
CA ARG A 147 2.42 -8.61 1.52
C ARG A 147 3.70 -8.11 2.16
N SER A 148 3.77 -6.81 2.41
CA SER A 148 4.81 -6.24 3.26
C SER A 148 4.39 -6.37 4.72
N VAL A 149 5.31 -6.86 5.56
CA VAL A 149 5.15 -6.87 7.03
C VAL A 149 6.18 -5.95 7.65
N ASN A 150 5.84 -5.29 8.75
CA ASN A 150 6.78 -4.46 9.49
C ASN A 150 6.54 -4.47 11.00
N SER A 151 7.60 -4.16 11.75
CA SER A 151 7.61 -4.29 13.21
C SER A 151 6.75 -3.26 13.96
N GLU A 152 6.20 -2.26 13.28
CA GLU A 152 5.30 -1.28 13.90
C GLU A 152 3.82 -1.61 13.68
N ASP A 153 3.46 -2.03 12.46
CA ASP A 153 2.06 -2.25 12.09
C ASP A 153 1.62 -3.72 12.20
N ASP A 154 2.57 -4.64 12.33
CA ASP A 154 2.33 -6.09 12.39
C ASP A 154 3.00 -6.64 13.67
N PRO A 155 2.31 -6.60 14.83
CA PRO A 155 2.88 -6.98 16.14
C PRO A 155 3.41 -8.41 16.20
N GLU A 156 2.89 -9.31 15.36
CA GLU A 156 3.38 -10.69 15.23
C GLU A 156 4.73 -10.78 14.52
N TYR A 157 5.14 -9.74 13.78
CA TYR A 157 6.44 -9.64 13.13
C TYR A 157 7.41 -8.85 14.03
N ASN A 158 8.20 -9.57 14.82
CA ASN A 158 9.27 -8.97 15.62
C ASN A 158 10.61 -9.70 15.40
N PRO A 159 11.39 -9.32 14.37
CA PRO A 159 12.64 -10.01 14.06
C PRO A 159 13.71 -9.78 15.13
N PHE A 160 13.61 -8.73 15.95
CA PHE A 160 14.59 -8.44 17.01
C PHE A 160 14.45 -9.32 18.26
N ASP A 161 13.39 -10.13 18.36
CA ASP A 161 13.29 -11.15 19.40
C ASP A 161 14.17 -12.38 19.08
N ASP A 162 14.63 -12.52 17.84
CA ASP A 162 15.60 -13.53 17.43
C ASP A 162 17.02 -13.01 17.68
N GLU A 163 17.76 -13.67 18.58
CA GLU A 163 19.12 -13.27 18.99
C GLU A 163 20.10 -13.26 17.80
N ALA A 164 19.99 -14.23 16.89
CA ALA A 164 20.90 -14.32 15.74
C ALA A 164 20.61 -13.20 14.71
N PHE A 165 19.34 -12.86 14.51
CA PHE A 165 18.97 -11.71 13.68
C PHE A 165 19.46 -10.39 14.29
N LEU A 166 19.23 -10.20 15.60
CA LEU A 166 19.64 -9.00 16.32
C LEU A 166 21.17 -8.81 16.25
N ASP A 167 21.94 -9.84 16.53
CA ASP A 167 23.41 -9.80 16.48
C ASP A 167 23.90 -9.42 15.08
N TYR A 168 23.32 -10.02 14.04
CA TYR A 168 23.66 -9.68 12.65
C TYR A 168 23.31 -8.23 12.32
N TYR A 169 22.11 -7.79 12.71
CA TYR A 169 21.64 -6.44 12.47
C TYR A 169 22.56 -5.41 13.11
N GLU A 170 22.92 -5.61 14.38
CA GLU A 170 23.79 -4.67 15.10
C GLU A 170 25.22 -4.66 14.57
N ALA A 171 25.73 -5.80 14.10
CA ALA A 171 27.03 -5.86 13.43
C ALA A 171 27.06 -5.08 12.10
N MET A 172 25.95 -5.09 11.35
CA MET A 172 25.88 -4.48 10.01
C MET A 172 25.45 -3.02 10.03
N TYR A 173 24.50 -2.66 10.89
CA TYR A 173 23.81 -1.37 10.88
C TYR A 173 23.98 -0.58 12.19
N GLY A 174 24.70 -1.15 13.16
CA GLY A 174 24.82 -0.60 14.51
C GLY A 174 23.55 -0.79 15.33
N ASN A 175 23.44 -0.05 16.43
CA ASN A 175 22.39 -0.23 17.46
C ASN A 175 20.98 -0.44 16.86
N ALA A 176 20.32 -1.53 17.24
CA ALA A 176 18.96 -1.86 16.80
C ALA A 176 17.87 -1.00 17.46
N ARG A 177 18.23 -0.24 18.49
CA ARG A 177 17.35 0.71 19.17
C ARG A 177 17.65 2.16 18.83
N THR A 178 16.62 3.00 18.91
CA THR A 178 16.73 4.45 18.84
C THR A 178 17.33 5.01 20.13
N ALA A 179 17.69 6.31 20.13
CA ALA A 179 18.20 6.98 21.33
C ALA A 179 17.20 6.96 22.50
N GLU A 180 15.91 6.85 22.20
CA GLU A 180 14.80 6.75 23.16
C GLU A 180 14.54 5.31 23.62
N GLY A 181 15.35 4.33 23.18
CA GLY A 181 15.25 2.93 23.58
C GLY A 181 14.19 2.10 22.85
N LYS A 182 13.55 2.64 21.81
CA LYS A 182 12.58 1.89 20.98
C LYS A 182 13.31 1.07 19.92
N TRP A 183 12.75 -0.07 19.52
CA TRP A 183 13.26 -0.80 18.35
C TRP A 183 13.17 0.08 17.10
N LYS A 184 14.19 0.01 16.23
CA LYS A 184 14.13 0.60 14.89
C LYS A 184 13.09 -0.13 14.05
N LYS A 185 12.54 0.55 13.05
CA LYS A 185 11.58 -0.06 12.12
C LYS A 185 12.29 -1.06 11.24
N GLU A 186 11.75 -2.27 11.15
CA GLU A 186 12.18 -3.27 10.17
C GLU A 186 10.98 -3.85 9.45
N GLY A 187 11.23 -4.35 8.23
CA GLY A 187 10.20 -4.95 7.41
C GLY A 187 10.70 -6.09 6.56
N ALA A 188 9.77 -6.96 6.17
CA ALA A 188 10.05 -8.11 5.32
C ALA A 188 8.95 -8.31 4.27
N LEU A 189 9.29 -9.09 3.25
CA LEU A 189 8.33 -9.65 2.32
C LEU A 189 7.75 -10.93 2.93
N CYS A 190 6.44 -10.96 3.13
CA CYS A 190 5.71 -12.15 3.53
C CYS A 190 5.02 -12.75 2.30
N LEU A 191 5.27 -14.04 2.07
CA LEU A 191 4.66 -14.80 0.99
C LEU A 191 3.59 -15.72 1.56
N ILE A 192 2.40 -15.69 0.98
CA ILE A 192 1.27 -16.52 1.36
C ILE A 192 1.07 -17.54 0.24
N LEU A 193 1.51 -18.77 0.51
CA LEU A 193 1.45 -19.89 -0.42
C LEU A 193 0.02 -20.40 -0.57
N ALA A 194 -0.37 -20.71 -1.81
CA ALA A 194 -1.59 -21.46 -2.07
C ALA A 194 -1.47 -22.90 -1.50
N PRO A 195 -2.58 -23.54 -1.07
CA PRO A 195 -2.54 -24.87 -0.45
C PRO A 195 -1.90 -25.97 -1.32
N GLU A 196 -2.00 -25.83 -2.65
CA GLU A 196 -1.38 -26.71 -3.62
C GLU A 196 -0.86 -25.86 -4.78
N GLY A 197 0.39 -26.07 -5.18
CA GLY A 197 0.97 -25.46 -6.38
C GLY A 197 2.38 -24.91 -6.19
N GLU A 198 2.94 -24.43 -7.30
CA GLU A 198 4.11 -23.57 -7.30
C GLU A 198 3.64 -22.14 -7.54
N GLY A 199 4.30 -21.18 -6.90
CA GLY A 199 4.06 -19.76 -7.11
C GLY A 199 5.35 -19.00 -6.86
N TRP A 200 5.46 -17.81 -7.44
CA TRP A 200 6.65 -16.99 -7.28
C TRP A 200 6.33 -15.51 -7.32
N VAL A 201 7.26 -14.76 -6.75
CA VAL A 201 7.29 -13.31 -6.83
C VAL A 201 8.53 -12.88 -7.59
N GLN A 202 8.41 -11.82 -8.38
CA GLN A 202 9.53 -11.30 -9.16
C GLN A 202 9.60 -9.78 -9.05
N GLN A 203 10.80 -9.28 -8.76
CA GLN A 203 11.14 -7.88 -8.95
C GLN A 203 12.00 -7.75 -10.23
N THR A 204 11.63 -6.82 -11.10
CA THR A 204 12.45 -6.48 -12.29
C THR A 204 13.14 -5.14 -12.04
N PHE A 205 14.46 -5.11 -12.17
CA PHE A 205 15.23 -3.89 -12.00
C PHE A 205 15.20 -3.04 -13.27
N ALA A 206 14.98 -1.73 -13.12
CA ALA A 206 14.98 -0.78 -14.24
C ALA A 206 16.37 -0.63 -14.93
N LYS A 207 17.44 -0.98 -14.20
CA LYS A 207 18.82 -1.03 -14.71
C LYS A 207 19.49 -2.32 -14.28
N ALA A 208 20.46 -2.77 -15.06
CA ALA A 208 21.31 -3.88 -14.66
C ALA A 208 22.18 -3.49 -13.45
N TYR A 209 22.39 -4.44 -12.55
CA TYR A 209 23.32 -4.34 -11.44
C TYR A 209 24.51 -5.28 -11.70
N ASP A 210 25.71 -4.78 -11.50
CA ASP A 210 26.93 -5.58 -11.58
C ASP A 210 27.32 -6.03 -10.16
N TYR A 211 27.26 -7.34 -9.94
CA TYR A 211 27.61 -7.97 -8.67
C TYR A 211 28.97 -8.69 -8.73
N THR A 212 29.79 -8.46 -9.75
CA THR A 212 31.06 -9.20 -9.98
C THR A 212 32.05 -9.08 -8.82
N ASP A 213 32.05 -7.96 -8.09
CA ASP A 213 32.93 -7.75 -6.94
C ASP A 213 32.44 -8.43 -5.65
N TYR A 214 31.20 -8.93 -5.64
CA TYR A 214 30.60 -9.61 -4.49
C TYR A 214 30.88 -11.11 -4.56
N LYS A 215 31.05 -11.74 -3.40
CA LYS A 215 31.34 -13.19 -3.29
C LYS A 215 30.16 -13.99 -2.78
N THR A 216 29.35 -13.39 -1.91
CA THR A 216 28.31 -14.08 -1.17
C THR A 216 27.06 -13.22 -1.18
N LEU A 217 25.92 -13.86 -1.44
CA LEU A 217 24.61 -13.28 -1.22
C LEU A 217 24.07 -13.72 0.14
N ASN A 218 23.84 -12.75 1.02
CA ASN A 218 23.27 -12.99 2.35
C ASN A 218 21.83 -12.49 2.40
N PHE A 219 20.91 -13.32 2.91
CA PHE A 219 19.52 -12.94 3.12
C PHE A 219 18.90 -13.79 4.23
N TRP A 220 17.86 -13.26 4.87
CA TRP A 220 17.14 -13.94 5.93
C TRP A 220 15.85 -14.55 5.40
N ILE A 221 15.52 -15.78 5.84
CA ILE A 221 14.24 -16.43 5.55
C ILE A 221 13.63 -16.87 6.89
N TRP A 222 12.33 -16.66 7.04
CA TRP A 222 11.55 -17.20 8.15
C TRP A 222 10.78 -18.44 7.68
N GLY A 223 10.86 -19.53 8.44
CA GLY A 223 10.12 -20.78 8.18
C GLY A 223 9.04 -21.04 9.23
N ASP A 224 7.99 -21.78 8.83
CA ASP A 224 6.85 -22.13 9.69
C ASP A 224 6.71 -23.65 9.95
N GLU A 225 7.78 -24.41 9.66
CA GLU A 225 7.84 -25.88 9.77
C GLU A 225 6.90 -26.69 8.87
N LYS A 226 6.34 -26.11 7.79
CA LYS A 226 5.52 -26.88 6.84
C LYS A 226 6.29 -27.53 5.68
N GLU A 227 7.61 -27.53 5.75
CA GLU A 227 8.50 -28.23 4.80
C GLU A 227 8.39 -27.72 3.35
N GLU A 228 8.60 -26.43 3.12
CA GLU A 228 8.55 -25.82 1.79
C GLU A 228 9.86 -25.93 1.00
N ASP A 229 9.76 -25.97 -0.33
CA ASP A 229 10.90 -25.82 -1.22
C ASP A 229 10.98 -24.38 -1.74
N PHE A 230 12.02 -23.65 -1.35
CA PHE A 230 12.27 -22.29 -1.79
C PHE A 230 13.33 -22.24 -2.90
N GLN A 231 13.08 -21.41 -3.92
CA GLN A 231 14.03 -21.15 -4.99
C GLN A 231 14.31 -19.66 -5.13
N LEU A 232 15.59 -19.30 -5.03
CA LEU A 232 16.06 -17.96 -5.40
C LEU A 232 16.65 -17.99 -6.80
N ARG A 233 16.14 -17.15 -7.70
CA ARG A 233 16.65 -16.98 -9.07
C ARG A 233 17.12 -15.55 -9.30
N ILE A 234 18.29 -15.38 -9.91
CA ILE A 234 18.88 -14.08 -10.27
C ILE A 234 19.44 -14.19 -11.69
N GLY A 235 19.02 -13.32 -12.59
CA GLY A 235 19.44 -13.38 -13.99
C GLY A 235 18.81 -12.31 -14.87
N SER A 236 19.10 -12.37 -16.16
CA SER A 236 18.51 -11.47 -17.16
C SER A 236 17.09 -11.89 -17.55
N GLU A 237 16.81 -13.20 -17.48
CA GLU A 237 15.49 -13.78 -17.68
C GLU A 237 15.34 -14.94 -16.68
N VAL A 238 14.41 -14.82 -15.73
CA VAL A 238 14.26 -15.77 -14.60
C VAL A 238 13.10 -16.75 -14.80
N ARG A 239 12.41 -16.66 -15.94
CA ARG A 239 11.40 -17.63 -16.37
C ARG A 239 12.05 -18.95 -16.81
N GLN A 240 11.19 -19.95 -17.01
CA GLN A 240 11.61 -21.26 -17.52
C GLN A 240 12.42 -21.12 -18.82
N ALA A 241 13.59 -21.77 -18.87
CA ALA A 241 14.57 -21.68 -19.97
C ALA A 241 15.18 -20.28 -20.22
N GLY A 242 15.10 -19.38 -19.24
CA GLY A 242 15.84 -18.12 -19.22
C GLY A 242 17.33 -18.29 -18.91
N ASP A 243 18.07 -17.18 -18.82
CA ASP A 243 19.48 -17.16 -18.41
C ASP A 243 19.57 -16.61 -16.98
N TYR A 244 19.67 -17.54 -16.03
CA TYR A 244 19.69 -17.23 -14.61
C TYR A 244 20.55 -18.20 -13.81
N TYR A 245 20.92 -17.73 -12.61
CA TYR A 245 21.52 -18.53 -11.56
C TYR A 245 20.46 -18.83 -10.51
N GLN A 246 20.47 -20.05 -9.97
CA GLN A 246 19.52 -20.47 -8.95
C GLN A 246 20.18 -21.08 -7.71
N LYS A 247 19.49 -20.92 -6.57
CA LYS A 247 19.72 -21.66 -5.33
C LYS A 247 18.41 -22.24 -4.83
N GLU A 248 18.43 -23.52 -4.50
CA GLU A 248 17.32 -24.23 -3.88
C GLU A 248 17.60 -24.40 -2.38
N VAL A 249 16.57 -24.23 -1.55
CA VAL A 249 16.62 -24.34 -0.10
C VAL A 249 15.36 -25.07 0.38
N LYS A 250 15.52 -26.17 1.12
CA LYS A 250 14.43 -26.79 1.85
C LYS A 250 14.20 -26.03 3.14
N ILE A 251 13.00 -25.53 3.39
CA ILE A 251 12.62 -24.82 4.62
C ILE A 251 11.93 -25.82 5.55
N ASP A 252 12.70 -26.46 6.42
CA ASP A 252 12.25 -27.48 7.36
C ASP A 252 12.41 -27.03 8.84
N TRP A 253 12.36 -25.72 9.07
CA TRP A 253 12.59 -25.11 10.39
C TRP A 253 11.54 -24.07 10.74
N GLN A 254 11.42 -23.78 12.04
CA GLN A 254 10.70 -22.62 12.54
C GLN A 254 11.64 -21.44 12.74
N GLY A 255 11.16 -20.23 12.45
CA GLY A 255 11.88 -19.01 12.81
C GLY A 255 12.85 -18.50 11.75
N TRP A 256 13.60 -17.47 12.11
CA TRP A 256 14.55 -16.80 11.21
C TRP A 256 15.83 -17.62 11.03
N ARG A 257 16.29 -17.71 9.78
CA ARG A 257 17.58 -18.29 9.44
C ARG A 257 18.28 -17.45 8.38
N MET A 258 19.56 -17.15 8.61
CA MET A 258 20.40 -16.50 7.62
C MET A 258 20.87 -17.51 6.58
N MET A 259 20.63 -17.19 5.32
CA MET A 259 21.19 -17.88 4.17
C MET A 259 22.40 -17.11 3.66
N SER A 260 23.53 -17.79 3.58
CA SER A 260 24.76 -17.28 2.96
C SER A 260 25.10 -18.13 1.75
N VAL A 261 24.89 -17.60 0.56
CA VAL A 261 25.07 -18.31 -0.71
C VAL A 261 26.30 -17.75 -1.43
N PRO A 262 27.42 -18.49 -1.52
CA PRO A 262 28.52 -18.10 -2.38
C PRO A 262 28.02 -18.01 -3.83
N LEU A 263 28.24 -16.88 -4.51
CA LEU A 263 27.76 -16.67 -5.87
C LEU A 263 28.33 -17.70 -6.85
N ALA A 264 29.56 -18.17 -6.58
CA ALA A 264 30.22 -19.21 -7.35
C ALA A 264 29.56 -20.60 -7.22
N GLU A 265 28.73 -20.82 -6.19
CA GLU A 265 28.01 -22.08 -5.94
C GLU A 265 26.59 -22.08 -6.49
N MET A 266 26.13 -20.96 -7.08
CA MET A 266 24.82 -20.93 -7.70
C MET A 266 24.79 -21.75 -8.99
N THR A 267 23.72 -22.50 -9.20
CA THR A 267 23.56 -23.33 -10.41
C THR A 267 23.10 -22.45 -11.55
N ARG A 268 23.85 -22.40 -12.65
CA ARG A 268 23.38 -21.77 -13.90
C ARG A 268 22.34 -22.66 -14.58
N ARG A 269 21.24 -22.08 -15.03
CA ARG A 269 20.19 -22.73 -15.82
C ARG A 269 19.94 -21.99 -17.11
#